data_AF-A0AAU1FH40-F1
#
_entry.id   AF-A0AAU1FH40-F1
#
_cell.length_a   1.000
_cell.length_b   1.000
_cell.length_c   1.000
_cell.angle_alpha   90.00
_cell.angle_beta   90.00
_cell.angle_gamma   90.00
#
_symmetry.space_group_name_H-M   'P 1'
#
loop_
_entity.id
_entity.type
_entity.pdbx_description
1 polymer ?
#
loop_
_entity_poly.entity_id
_entity_poly.type
_entity_poly.pdbx_seq_one_letter_code
_entity_poly.pdbx_strand_id
1 'polypeptide(L)'
;MRLPRFGHGVSMGVQNAADGTVWIWTEAQAVKGYGKGVTRFRFVDGATRTLDKVNVRMPIPGSVNNQPSVCMASKRIAVRHRVGGTARYRVYDLDTFTAGDYSTHLADFPQTGAHPDPEVPFQGYALHGDHLYQLAGTAYDDATNPPSGHGNIYLSCLDIRTGNLLQRERTEAGRSLDYREPEGLAIRRKAGKGGPRLCIGLASGAENARKFSIFYKPFTPAQ
;
A
#
# COMPACT_ATOMS: atom_id res chain seq x y z
N MET A 1 6.51 18.25 2.83
CA MET A 1 7.77 17.57 3.20
C MET A 1 8.35 16.85 1.99
N ARG A 2 9.68 16.88 1.79
CA ARG A 2 10.39 16.18 0.69
C ARG A 2 11.28 15.05 1.23
N LEU A 3 11.29 13.90 0.56
CA LEU A 3 11.99 12.68 0.99
C LEU A 3 13.03 12.22 -0.06
N PRO A 4 14.14 12.95 -0.27
CA PRO A 4 15.15 12.57 -1.25
C PRO A 4 15.74 11.18 -0.94
N ARG A 5 15.81 10.32 -1.96
CA ARG A 5 16.35 8.95 -1.89
C ARG A 5 15.54 7.97 -1.03
N PHE A 6 14.27 8.24 -0.75
CA PHE A 6 13.41 7.31 -0.02
C PHE A 6 12.82 6.25 -0.94
N GLY A 7 12.29 6.67 -2.10
CA GLY A 7 11.78 5.78 -3.14
C GLY A 7 10.63 6.42 -3.87
N HIS A 8 9.82 5.58 -4.54
CA HIS A 8 8.70 6.01 -5.37
C HIS A 8 7.49 6.42 -4.52
N GLY A 9 7.34 5.85 -3.33
CA GLY A 9 6.23 6.12 -2.42
C GLY A 9 5.01 5.23 -2.66
N VAL A 10 5.20 3.99 -3.16
CA VAL A 10 4.07 3.09 -3.51
C VAL A 10 3.15 2.79 -2.33
N SER A 11 3.70 2.77 -1.11
CA SER A 11 2.91 2.57 0.10
C SER A 11 3.44 3.41 1.26
N MET A 12 2.50 3.82 2.12
CA MET A 12 2.75 4.56 3.34
C MET A 12 1.87 4.01 4.46
N GLY A 13 2.41 3.99 5.68
CA GLY A 13 1.68 3.59 6.89
C GLY A 13 1.63 4.72 7.90
N VAL A 14 0.56 4.79 8.68
CA VAL A 14 0.45 5.73 9.82
C VAL A 14 0.37 4.93 11.11
N GLN A 15 1.34 5.15 12.00
CA GLN A 15 1.37 4.57 13.35
C GLN A 15 1.02 5.65 14.38
N ASN A 16 -0.01 5.37 15.18
CA ASN A 16 -0.37 6.20 16.32
C ASN A 16 0.18 5.54 17.59
N ALA A 17 1.21 6.14 18.18
CA ALA A 17 1.81 5.64 19.41
C ALA A 17 0.94 6.01 20.63
N ALA A 18 1.15 5.31 21.75
CA ALA A 18 0.35 5.48 22.97
C ALA A 18 0.52 6.88 23.60
N ASP A 19 1.67 7.51 23.39
CA ASP A 19 2.00 8.87 23.82
C ASP A 19 1.39 9.97 22.92
N GLY A 20 0.56 9.60 21.94
CA GLY A 20 -0.01 10.51 20.96
C GLY A 20 0.92 10.86 19.79
N THR A 21 2.15 10.34 19.76
CA THR A 21 3.06 10.56 18.64
C THR A 21 2.54 9.87 17.37
N VAL A 22 2.47 10.63 16.27
CA VAL A 22 2.14 10.10 14.94
C VAL A 22 3.41 9.89 14.14
N TRP A 23 3.62 8.64 13.72
CA TRP A 23 4.73 8.23 12.87
C TRP A 23 4.23 7.90 11.47
N ILE A 24 4.95 8.39 10.46
CA ILE A 24 4.75 8.03 9.06
C ILE A 24 5.79 6.97 8.70
N TRP A 25 5.33 5.81 8.24
CA TRP A 25 6.13 4.75 7.66
C TRP A 25 6.16 4.86 6.14
N THR A 26 7.33 4.67 5.56
CA THR A 26 7.49 4.59 4.10
C THR A 26 8.80 3.88 3.75
N GLU A 27 9.00 3.63 2.47
CA GLU A 27 10.22 3.06 1.92
C GLU A 27 11.43 4.01 2.08
N ALA A 28 12.63 3.45 2.14
CA ALA A 28 13.86 4.21 2.32
C ALA A 28 15.03 3.57 1.57
N GLN A 29 16.11 4.35 1.39
CA GLN A 29 17.35 3.91 0.75
C GLN A 29 17.09 3.38 -0.66
N ALA A 30 16.53 4.26 -1.50
CA ALA A 30 16.13 3.93 -2.85
C ALA A 30 17.31 3.54 -3.76
N VAL A 31 17.08 2.50 -4.55
CA VAL A 31 17.91 2.09 -5.68
C VAL A 31 16.98 1.90 -6.88
N LYS A 32 17.30 2.54 -8.01
CA LYS A 32 16.45 2.52 -9.23
C LYS A 32 14.99 2.89 -8.95
N GLY A 33 14.78 3.92 -8.12
CA GLY A 33 13.46 4.46 -7.81
C GLY A 33 12.72 3.78 -6.65
N TYR A 34 13.16 2.61 -6.16
CA TYR A 34 12.47 1.88 -5.08
C TYR A 34 13.36 1.64 -3.87
N GLY A 35 12.79 1.76 -2.67
CA GLY A 35 13.45 1.61 -1.39
C GLY A 35 13.90 0.18 -1.12
N LYS A 36 15.15 0.02 -0.67
CA LYS A 36 15.65 -1.27 -0.19
C LYS A 36 15.32 -1.51 1.28
N GLY A 37 14.98 -0.47 2.03
CA GLY A 37 14.57 -0.56 3.42
C GLY A 37 13.26 0.16 3.68
N VAL A 38 12.85 0.18 4.94
CA VAL A 38 11.72 0.98 5.42
C VAL A 38 12.16 1.86 6.57
N THR A 39 11.45 2.94 6.81
CA THR A 39 11.72 3.80 7.95
C THR A 39 10.44 4.43 8.48
N ARG A 40 10.55 5.09 9.64
CA ARG A 40 9.51 5.96 10.15
C ARG A 40 10.06 7.29 10.63
N PHE A 41 9.26 8.35 10.49
CA PHE A 41 9.58 9.69 10.97
C PHE A 41 8.30 10.46 11.33
N ARG A 42 8.46 11.59 12.02
CA ARG A 42 7.37 12.54 12.26
C ARG A 42 7.25 13.51 11.09
N PHE A 43 6.01 13.77 10.67
CA PHE A 43 5.75 14.82 9.68
C PHE A 43 6.12 16.19 10.25
N VAL A 44 6.70 17.01 9.38
CA VAL A 44 7.01 18.41 9.63
C VAL A 44 6.71 19.14 8.32
N ASP A 45 5.82 20.12 8.36
CA ASP A 45 5.44 20.85 7.16
C ASP A 45 6.65 21.56 6.54
N GLY A 46 6.69 21.61 5.20
CA GLY A 46 7.81 22.21 4.44
C GLY A 46 9.18 21.52 4.54
N ALA A 47 9.39 20.61 5.49
CA ALA A 47 10.72 20.07 5.77
C ALA A 47 11.25 19.15 4.66
N THR A 48 12.58 19.04 4.55
CA THR A 48 13.25 17.96 3.81
C THR A 48 13.81 16.95 4.81
N ARG A 49 13.51 15.66 4.61
CA ARG A 49 14.03 14.57 5.45
C ARG A 49 14.96 13.69 4.64
N THR A 50 16.22 13.65 5.04
CA THR A 50 17.30 12.86 4.43
C THR A 50 17.55 11.57 5.21
N LEU A 51 18.24 10.61 4.59
CA LEU A 51 18.49 9.27 5.16
C LEU A 51 19.32 9.31 6.45
N ASP A 52 20.23 10.27 6.62
CA ASP A 52 21.02 10.47 7.83
C ASP A 52 20.19 10.94 9.03
N LYS A 53 18.94 11.36 8.81
CA LYS A 53 18.01 11.85 9.83
C LYS A 53 16.94 10.83 10.21
N VAL A 54 17.04 9.60 9.75
CA VAL A 54 16.08 8.54 10.04
C VAL A 54 16.79 7.22 10.32
N ASN A 55 16.14 6.36 11.09
CA ASN A 55 16.62 4.99 11.28
C ASN A 55 16.08 4.12 10.13
N VAL A 56 16.93 3.83 9.14
CA VAL A 56 16.60 2.93 8.02
C VAL A 56 16.69 1.48 8.49
N ARG A 57 15.62 0.73 8.26
CA ARG A 57 15.46 -0.66 8.68
C ARG A 57 15.48 -1.57 7.47
N MET A 58 16.19 -2.69 7.58
CA MET A 58 16.36 -3.69 6.53
C MET A 58 15.80 -5.04 7.01
N PRO A 59 14.47 -5.17 7.16
CA PRO A 59 13.85 -6.29 7.88
C PRO A 59 13.95 -7.63 7.16
N ILE A 60 14.16 -7.61 5.84
CA ILE A 60 14.21 -8.81 5.01
C ILE A 60 15.56 -8.81 4.26
N PRO A 61 16.53 -9.64 4.65
CA PRO A 61 17.82 -9.74 3.98
C PRO A 61 17.67 -10.02 2.48
N GLY A 62 18.48 -9.36 1.65
CA GLY A 62 18.46 -9.53 0.19
C GLY A 62 17.24 -8.94 -0.53
N SER A 63 16.29 -8.35 0.18
CA SER A 63 15.09 -7.77 -0.43
C SER A 63 15.33 -6.42 -1.10
N VAL A 64 14.45 -6.11 -2.06
CA VAL A 64 14.30 -4.80 -2.69
C VAL A 64 12.83 -4.41 -2.76
N ASN A 65 12.54 -3.16 -3.12
CA ASN A 65 11.17 -2.63 -3.27
C ASN A 65 10.31 -2.82 -2.00
N ASN A 66 10.90 -2.47 -0.85
CA ASN A 66 10.26 -2.62 0.45
C ASN A 66 9.25 -1.50 0.68
N GLN A 67 7.98 -1.87 0.71
CA GLN A 67 6.84 -0.95 0.81
C GLN A 67 6.07 -1.33 2.08
N PRO A 68 5.96 -0.45 3.09
CA PRO A 68 5.28 -0.77 4.35
C PRO A 68 3.81 -0.35 4.37
N SER A 69 2.96 -1.16 5.02
CA SER A 69 1.57 -0.84 5.36
C SER A 69 1.30 -1.19 6.82
N VAL A 70 0.75 -0.24 7.58
CA VAL A 70 0.52 -0.38 9.04
C VAL A 70 -0.96 -0.56 9.32
N CYS A 71 -1.29 -1.57 10.12
CA CYS A 71 -2.62 -1.73 10.68
C CYS A 71 -2.62 -1.44 12.18
N MET A 72 -3.16 -0.28 12.56
CA MET A 72 -3.30 0.08 13.97
C MET A 72 -4.40 -0.68 14.71
N ALA A 73 -5.28 -1.39 14.01
CA ALA A 73 -6.33 -2.22 14.63
C ALA A 73 -5.77 -3.57 15.12
N SER A 74 -4.92 -4.22 14.33
CA SER A 74 -4.24 -5.47 14.70
C SER A 74 -2.83 -5.27 15.24
N LYS A 75 -2.32 -4.02 15.29
CA LYS A 75 -0.94 -3.68 15.69
C LYS A 75 0.11 -4.44 14.89
N ARG A 76 -0.10 -4.53 13.58
CA ARG A 76 0.79 -5.23 12.64
C ARG A 76 1.32 -4.29 11.57
N ILE A 77 2.46 -4.65 10.99
CA ILE A 77 3.02 -4.06 9.78
C ILE A 77 3.23 -5.15 8.74
N ALA A 78 2.74 -4.93 7.53
CA ALA A 78 3.07 -5.74 6.38
C ALA A 78 4.13 -5.01 5.55
N VAL A 79 5.17 -5.70 5.12
CA VAL A 79 6.15 -5.20 4.16
C VAL A 79 6.01 -6.00 2.87
N ARG A 80 5.48 -5.35 1.83
CA ARG A 80 5.58 -5.85 0.47
C ARG A 80 7.01 -5.66 0.00
N HIS A 81 7.61 -6.69 -0.58
CA HIS A 81 9.02 -6.67 -0.97
C HIS A 81 9.26 -7.64 -2.13
N ARG A 82 10.46 -7.60 -2.72
CA ARG A 82 10.89 -8.59 -3.72
C ARG A 82 12.17 -9.29 -3.29
N VAL A 83 12.22 -10.60 -3.46
CA VAL A 83 13.44 -11.43 -3.33
C VAL A 83 13.56 -12.26 -4.60
N GLY A 84 14.71 -12.23 -5.26
CA GLY A 84 14.92 -12.96 -6.53
C GLY A 84 13.94 -12.55 -7.63
N GLY A 85 13.47 -11.28 -7.64
CA GLY A 85 12.48 -10.77 -8.60
C GLY A 85 11.01 -11.04 -8.23
N THR A 86 10.75 -12.00 -7.34
CA THR A 86 9.40 -12.39 -6.92
C THR A 86 8.86 -11.47 -5.83
N ALA A 87 7.66 -10.93 -6.04
CA ALA A 87 6.98 -10.11 -5.04
C ALA A 87 6.35 -10.97 -3.94
N ARG A 88 6.48 -10.52 -2.69
CA ARG A 88 6.01 -11.20 -1.48
C ARG A 88 5.49 -10.19 -0.48
N TYR A 89 4.72 -10.68 0.49
CA TYR A 89 4.36 -9.96 1.70
C TYR A 89 4.94 -10.68 2.90
N ARG A 90 5.53 -9.93 3.83
CA ARG A 90 5.85 -10.43 5.16
C ARG A 90 5.19 -9.56 6.22
N VAL A 91 4.51 -10.19 7.17
CA VAL A 91 3.75 -9.50 8.21
C VAL A 91 4.43 -9.69 9.56
N TYR A 92 4.54 -8.61 10.31
CA TYR A 92 5.19 -8.56 11.61
C TYR A 92 4.26 -7.96 12.66
N ASP A 93 4.52 -8.29 13.92
CA ASP A 93 4.08 -7.46 15.03
C ASP A 93 4.75 -6.07 14.94
N LEU A 94 3.98 -5.00 15.13
CA LEU A 94 4.46 -3.64 14.93
C LEU A 94 5.46 -3.19 16.01
N ASP A 95 5.31 -3.65 17.25
CA ASP A 95 6.15 -3.23 18.36
C ASP A 95 7.49 -3.95 18.30
N THR A 96 7.48 -5.27 18.04
CA THR A 96 8.70 -6.06 17.77
C THR A 96 9.47 -5.51 16.56
N PHE A 97 8.78 -5.20 15.47
CA PHE A 97 9.39 -4.61 14.27
C PHE A 97 9.99 -3.22 14.55
N THR A 98 9.31 -2.43 15.37
CA THR A 98 9.79 -1.10 15.79
C THR A 98 11.08 -1.21 16.60
N ALA A 99 11.15 -2.18 17.50
CA ALA A 99 12.29 -2.47 18.38
C ALA A 99 13.52 -2.99 17.63
N GLY A 100 13.36 -3.37 16.35
CA GLY A 100 14.46 -3.81 15.50
C GLY A 100 14.65 -5.33 15.45
N ASP A 101 13.71 -6.08 16.03
CA ASP A 101 13.69 -7.54 15.88
C ASP A 101 12.87 -7.93 14.64
N TYR A 102 13.56 -8.54 13.69
CA TYR A 102 13.00 -9.02 12.42
C TYR A 102 13.06 -10.54 12.29
N SER A 103 13.54 -11.24 13.32
CA SER A 103 13.72 -12.68 13.32
C SER A 103 12.38 -13.43 13.32
N THR A 104 11.40 -12.88 14.03
CA THR A 104 10.05 -13.44 14.14
C THR A 104 9.08 -12.64 13.28
N HIS A 105 8.40 -13.34 12.38
CA HIS A 105 7.32 -12.81 11.55
C HIS A 105 6.06 -13.65 11.73
N LEU A 106 4.90 -13.02 11.56
CA LEU A 106 3.59 -13.67 11.70
C LEU A 106 3.20 -14.44 10.45
N ALA A 107 3.64 -13.98 9.28
CA ALA A 107 3.37 -14.61 8.00
C ALA A 107 4.36 -14.16 6.93
N ASP A 108 4.62 -15.04 5.95
CA ASP A 108 5.41 -14.75 4.75
C ASP A 108 4.85 -15.55 3.57
N PHE A 109 4.31 -14.87 2.57
CA PHE A 109 3.64 -15.50 1.44
C PHE A 109 3.87 -14.72 0.13
N PRO A 110 3.82 -15.41 -1.03
CA PRO A 110 3.94 -14.75 -2.33
C PRO A 110 2.79 -13.79 -2.57
N GLN A 111 3.06 -12.71 -3.31
CA GLN A 111 1.98 -11.89 -3.86
C GLN A 111 1.27 -12.68 -4.97
N THR A 112 -0.01 -12.98 -4.76
CA THR A 112 -0.85 -13.67 -5.74
C THR A 112 -2.15 -12.91 -5.96
N GLY A 113 -2.81 -13.19 -7.08
CA GLY A 113 -4.21 -12.82 -7.29
C GLY A 113 -4.51 -11.34 -7.41
N ALA A 114 -3.52 -10.43 -7.51
CA ALA A 114 -3.77 -8.99 -7.57
C ALA A 114 -4.70 -8.59 -8.72
N HIS A 115 -4.54 -9.22 -9.89
CA HIS A 115 -5.36 -9.04 -11.10
C HIS A 115 -5.55 -10.39 -11.83
N PRO A 116 -6.64 -10.62 -12.61
CA PRO A 116 -6.80 -11.84 -13.41
C PRO A 116 -5.69 -12.04 -14.45
N ASP A 117 -5.26 -10.96 -15.07
CA ASP A 117 -4.07 -10.89 -15.92
C ASP A 117 -2.85 -10.47 -15.08
N PRO A 118 -1.81 -11.33 -14.94
CA PRO A 118 -0.63 -11.03 -14.14
C PRO A 118 0.27 -9.92 -14.69
N GLU A 119 0.11 -9.53 -15.96
CA GLU A 119 0.90 -8.45 -16.58
C GLU A 119 0.35 -7.05 -16.23
N VAL A 120 -0.88 -6.97 -15.72
CA VAL A 120 -1.46 -5.69 -15.29
C VAL A 120 -0.76 -5.18 -14.03
N PRO A 121 -0.35 -3.89 -14.01
CA PRO A 121 0.47 -3.35 -12.94
C PRO A 121 -0.25 -3.34 -11.59
N PHE A 122 0.54 -3.64 -10.56
CA PHE A 122 0.17 -3.47 -9.16
C PHE A 122 0.33 -2.00 -8.76
N GLN A 123 -0.67 -1.47 -8.05
CA GLN A 123 -0.83 -0.03 -7.83
C GLN A 123 -1.00 0.33 -6.34
N GLY A 124 -0.91 -0.66 -5.44
CA GLY A 124 -0.90 -0.42 -4.00
C GLY A 124 -1.58 -1.50 -3.20
N TYR A 125 -1.42 -1.44 -1.89
CA TYR A 125 -2.06 -2.37 -0.96
C TYR A 125 -2.26 -1.75 0.42
N ALA A 126 -3.15 -2.35 1.21
CA ALA A 126 -3.42 -1.98 2.59
C ALA A 126 -3.62 -3.20 3.48
N LEU A 127 -3.04 -3.19 4.68
CA LEU A 127 -3.25 -4.21 5.71
C LEU A 127 -4.41 -3.81 6.66
N HIS A 128 -5.36 -4.71 6.91
CA HIS A 128 -6.35 -4.53 7.97
C HIS A 128 -6.79 -5.84 8.64
N GLY A 129 -6.56 -5.95 9.96
CA GLY A 129 -6.90 -7.16 10.70
C GLY A 129 -6.07 -8.36 10.21
N ASP A 130 -6.77 -9.39 9.76
CA ASP A 130 -6.22 -10.60 9.12
C ASP A 130 -6.27 -10.57 7.59
N HIS A 131 -6.55 -9.40 7.00
CA HIS A 131 -6.72 -9.24 5.57
C HIS A 131 -5.69 -8.29 4.95
N LEU A 132 -5.25 -8.61 3.74
CA LEU A 132 -4.43 -7.75 2.90
C LEU A 132 -5.18 -7.44 1.61
N TYR A 133 -5.47 -6.16 1.40
CA TYR A 133 -6.17 -5.67 0.22
C TYR A 133 -5.18 -5.16 -0.81
N GLN A 134 -5.36 -5.54 -2.07
CA GLN A 134 -4.50 -5.18 -3.19
C GLN A 134 -5.28 -4.38 -4.23
N LEU A 135 -4.60 -3.47 -4.91
CA LEU A 135 -5.09 -2.70 -6.03
C LEU A 135 -4.19 -2.96 -7.23
N ALA A 136 -4.79 -3.29 -8.37
CA ALA A 136 -4.10 -3.43 -9.64
C ALA A 136 -4.98 -2.93 -10.79
N GLY A 137 -4.36 -2.40 -11.84
CA GLY A 137 -5.08 -1.82 -12.98
C GLY A 137 -4.21 -0.83 -13.74
N THR A 138 -4.51 -0.63 -15.01
CA THR A 138 -3.86 0.38 -15.85
C THR A 138 -4.65 1.68 -15.84
N ALA A 139 -3.97 2.77 -16.19
CA ALA A 139 -4.66 3.96 -16.65
C ALA A 139 -5.52 3.67 -17.90
N TYR A 140 -6.58 4.43 -18.08
CA TYR A 140 -7.24 4.58 -19.37
C TYR A 140 -7.89 5.96 -19.52
N ASP A 141 -8.17 6.29 -20.78
CA ASP A 141 -9.02 7.39 -21.26
C ASP A 141 -9.97 6.85 -22.35
N ASP A 142 -10.68 7.73 -23.06
CA ASP A 142 -11.60 7.34 -24.13
C ASP A 142 -10.91 6.56 -25.28
N ALA A 143 -9.63 6.81 -25.53
CA ALA A 143 -8.87 6.16 -26.60
C ALA A 143 -8.28 4.80 -26.19
N THR A 144 -7.99 4.64 -24.90
CA THR A 144 -7.29 3.46 -24.34
C THR A 144 -8.17 2.58 -23.46
N ASN A 145 -9.47 2.90 -23.37
CA ASN A 145 -10.44 2.11 -22.61
C ASN A 145 -10.45 0.67 -23.12
N PRO A 146 -10.28 -0.35 -22.25
CA PRO A 146 -10.32 -1.73 -22.70
C PRO A 146 -11.68 -2.08 -23.32
N PRO A 147 -11.75 -3.09 -24.21
CA PRO A 147 -13.00 -3.51 -24.85
C PRO A 147 -14.13 -3.87 -23.87
N SER A 148 -13.80 -4.29 -22.65
CA SER A 148 -14.75 -4.56 -21.57
C SER A 148 -15.40 -3.30 -20.97
N GLY A 149 -14.96 -2.12 -21.38
CA GLY A 149 -15.38 -0.82 -20.89
C GLY A 149 -15.02 -0.55 -19.43
N HIS A 150 -15.03 0.72 -19.04
CA HIS A 150 -14.85 1.20 -17.67
C HIS A 150 -13.53 0.77 -16.98
N GLY A 151 -12.52 0.40 -17.77
CA GLY A 151 -11.21 -0.01 -17.29
C GLY A 151 -11.11 -1.42 -16.69
N ASN A 152 -9.93 -1.69 -16.12
CA ASN A 152 -9.52 -3.00 -15.61
C ASN A 152 -9.00 -2.90 -14.15
N ILE A 153 -9.53 -1.96 -13.35
CA ILE A 153 -9.11 -1.87 -11.95
C ILE A 153 -9.74 -3.02 -11.16
N TYR A 154 -8.90 -3.80 -10.49
CA TYR A 154 -9.31 -4.86 -9.58
C TYR A 154 -8.88 -4.57 -8.15
N LEU A 155 -9.79 -4.91 -7.23
CA LEU A 155 -9.51 -5.05 -5.81
C LEU A 155 -9.44 -6.53 -5.48
N SER A 156 -8.44 -6.92 -4.70
CA SER A 156 -8.26 -8.31 -4.27
C SER A 156 -7.99 -8.36 -2.77
N CYS A 157 -8.52 -9.38 -2.10
CA CYS A 157 -8.35 -9.60 -0.66
C CYS A 157 -7.64 -10.93 -0.43
N LEU A 158 -6.53 -10.90 0.31
CA LEU A 158 -5.82 -12.10 0.76
C LEU A 158 -6.01 -12.31 2.25
N ASP A 159 -6.14 -13.56 2.68
CA ASP A 159 -5.96 -13.95 4.08
C ASP A 159 -4.46 -13.92 4.40
N ILE A 160 -4.06 -13.19 5.45
CA ILE A 160 -2.62 -13.02 5.73
C ILE A 160 -1.98 -14.26 6.34
N ARG A 161 -2.75 -15.18 6.92
CA ARG A 161 -2.22 -16.37 7.61
C ARG A 161 -1.81 -17.44 6.58
N THR A 162 -2.55 -17.50 5.48
CA THR A 162 -2.40 -18.51 4.43
C THR A 162 -1.87 -17.95 3.12
N GLY A 163 -2.05 -16.66 2.86
CA GLY A 163 -1.79 -16.03 1.56
C GLY A 163 -2.86 -16.33 0.50
N ASN A 164 -3.95 -16.99 0.88
CA ASN A 164 -5.01 -17.38 -0.05
C ASN A 164 -5.82 -16.17 -0.52
N LEU A 165 -6.16 -16.16 -1.81
CA LEU A 165 -7.10 -15.20 -2.37
C LEU A 165 -8.51 -15.52 -1.89
N LEU A 166 -9.06 -14.64 -1.06
CA LEU A 166 -10.43 -14.78 -0.55
C LEU A 166 -11.46 -14.22 -1.53
N GLN A 167 -11.14 -13.09 -2.14
CA GLN A 167 -12.06 -12.39 -3.04
C GLN A 167 -11.28 -11.53 -4.02
N ARG A 168 -11.83 -11.37 -5.22
CA ARG A 168 -11.34 -10.43 -6.22
C ARG A 168 -12.50 -9.88 -7.03
N GLU A 169 -12.54 -8.56 -7.19
CA GLU A 169 -13.62 -7.87 -7.88
C GLU A 169 -13.08 -6.77 -8.79
N ARG A 170 -13.65 -6.67 -10.00
CA ARG A 170 -13.47 -5.49 -10.85
C ARG A 170 -14.25 -4.34 -10.23
N THR A 171 -13.66 -3.16 -10.18
CA THR A 171 -14.35 -1.97 -9.69
C THR A 171 -14.50 -0.92 -10.76
N GLU A 172 -15.71 -0.37 -10.88
CA GLU A 172 -16.02 0.77 -11.76
C GLU A 172 -16.05 2.11 -11.00
N ALA A 173 -15.55 2.14 -9.75
CA ALA A 173 -15.49 3.37 -8.97
C ALA A 173 -14.72 4.45 -9.76
N GLY A 174 -15.31 5.64 -9.91
CA GLY A 174 -14.72 6.73 -10.69
C GLY A 174 -14.72 6.52 -12.21
N ARG A 175 -15.55 5.63 -12.77
CA ARG A 175 -15.69 5.43 -14.23
C ARG A 175 -16.11 6.68 -15.03
N SER A 176 -16.58 7.72 -14.35
CA SER A 176 -16.95 9.01 -14.97
C SER A 176 -15.78 9.99 -15.06
N LEU A 177 -14.57 9.59 -14.63
CA LEU A 177 -13.36 10.38 -14.79
C LEU A 177 -12.89 10.30 -16.25
N ASP A 178 -12.41 11.43 -16.78
CA ASP A 178 -11.89 11.61 -18.14
C ASP A 178 -10.61 10.81 -18.41
N TYR A 179 -9.77 10.74 -17.40
CA TYR A 179 -8.63 9.84 -17.27
C TYR A 179 -8.79 9.12 -15.94
N ARG A 180 -8.47 7.83 -15.90
CA ARG A 180 -8.62 7.04 -14.67
C ARG A 180 -7.46 6.10 -14.48
N GLU A 181 -6.60 6.44 -13.52
CA GLU A 181 -5.48 5.60 -13.08
C GLU A 181 -5.59 5.30 -11.58
N PRO A 182 -5.49 4.01 -11.16
CA PRO A 182 -5.39 3.64 -9.75
C PRO A 182 -4.04 4.05 -9.14
N GLU A 183 -4.10 4.76 -8.01
CA GLU A 183 -2.93 5.37 -7.37
C GLU A 183 -2.95 5.13 -5.84
N GLY A 184 -2.99 3.86 -5.45
CA GLY A 184 -2.87 3.46 -4.06
C GLY A 184 -4.19 3.14 -3.34
N LEU A 185 -4.01 2.48 -2.21
CA LEU A 185 -5.08 1.90 -1.39
C LEU A 185 -4.80 2.20 0.08
N ALA A 186 -5.83 2.55 0.84
CA ALA A 186 -5.71 2.80 2.27
C ALA A 186 -6.96 2.38 3.04
N ILE A 187 -6.79 2.08 4.32
CA ILE A 187 -7.91 1.80 5.21
C ILE A 187 -8.14 3.01 6.11
N ARG A 188 -9.25 3.71 5.90
CA ARG A 188 -9.66 4.80 6.78
C ARG A 188 -10.48 4.24 7.92
N ARG A 189 -9.95 4.31 9.13
CA ARG A 189 -10.72 4.07 10.35
C ARG A 189 -11.64 5.27 10.58
N LYS A 190 -12.94 5.06 10.75
CA LYS A 190 -13.85 6.10 11.23
C LYS A 190 -14.01 5.93 12.74
N ALA A 191 -13.89 7.00 13.51
CA ALA A 191 -14.38 7.00 14.89
C ALA A 191 -15.91 6.90 14.88
N GLY A 192 -16.50 6.02 15.71
CA GLY A 192 -17.95 5.82 15.82
C GLY A 192 -18.55 4.76 14.89
N LYS A 193 -19.88 4.79 14.70
CA LYS A 193 -20.73 3.70 14.18
C LYS A 193 -20.54 3.31 12.70
N GLY A 194 -19.49 3.79 12.01
CA GLY A 194 -19.37 3.70 10.55
C GLY A 194 -18.40 2.65 10.00
N GLY A 195 -17.74 1.87 10.88
CA GLY A 195 -16.75 0.87 10.49
C GLY A 195 -15.50 1.43 9.78
N PRO A 196 -14.50 0.58 9.49
CA PRO A 196 -13.43 0.93 8.58
C PRO A 196 -13.96 1.15 7.15
N ARG A 197 -13.19 1.83 6.29
CA ARG A 197 -13.50 2.01 4.87
C ARG A 197 -12.26 1.72 4.04
N LEU A 198 -12.44 0.97 2.96
CA LEU A 198 -11.39 0.76 1.97
C LEU A 198 -11.42 1.93 1.00
N CYS A 199 -10.39 2.76 1.04
CA CYS A 199 -10.22 3.96 0.23
C CYS A 199 -9.30 3.67 -0.96
N ILE A 200 -9.70 4.15 -2.14
CA ILE A 200 -8.99 3.99 -3.41
C ILE A 200 -8.65 5.39 -3.92
N GLY A 201 -7.36 5.64 -4.17
CA GLY A 201 -6.92 6.85 -4.86
C GLY A 201 -7.04 6.66 -6.36
N LEU A 202 -7.65 7.61 -7.07
CA LEU A 202 -7.71 7.63 -8.52
C LEU A 202 -7.19 8.98 -9.04
N ALA A 203 -6.26 8.95 -10.00
CA ALA A 203 -5.84 10.12 -10.76
C ALA A 203 -6.73 10.35 -11.99
N SER A 204 -6.93 11.62 -12.34
CA SER A 204 -7.71 12.07 -13.51
C SER A 204 -7.17 13.37 -14.09
N GLY A 205 -7.81 13.90 -15.14
CA GLY A 205 -7.37 15.12 -15.84
C GLY A 205 -6.15 14.90 -16.73
N ALA A 206 -5.70 15.92 -17.45
CA ALA A 206 -4.57 15.83 -18.38
C ALA A 206 -3.20 15.72 -17.68
N GLU A 207 -2.18 15.28 -18.41
CA GLU A 207 -0.78 15.37 -17.97
C GLU A 207 -0.45 16.82 -17.57
N ASN A 208 0.35 16.99 -16.52
CA ASN A 208 0.67 18.30 -15.88
C ASN A 208 -0.52 19.05 -15.25
N ALA A 209 -1.75 18.52 -15.33
CA ALA A 209 -2.95 19.06 -14.69
C ALA A 209 -3.74 17.97 -13.96
N ARG A 210 -3.03 16.93 -13.48
CA ARG A 210 -3.63 15.77 -12.82
C ARG A 210 -4.38 16.18 -11.55
N LYS A 211 -5.55 15.60 -11.37
CA LYS A 211 -6.38 15.70 -10.15
C LYS A 211 -6.38 14.36 -9.44
N PHE A 212 -6.53 14.37 -8.12
CA PHE A 212 -6.65 13.17 -7.32
C PHE A 212 -8.00 13.13 -6.61
N SER A 213 -8.69 12.01 -6.72
CA SER A 213 -9.97 11.75 -6.06
C SER A 213 -9.88 10.51 -5.20
N ILE A 214 -10.57 10.53 -4.06
CA ILE A 214 -10.65 9.38 -3.15
C ILE A 214 -12.06 8.80 -3.21
N PHE A 215 -12.15 7.56 -3.69
CA PHE A 215 -13.38 6.76 -3.61
C PHE A 215 -13.27 5.81 -2.42
N TYR A 216 -14.40 5.31 -1.94
CA TYR A 216 -14.38 4.27 -0.91
C TYR A 216 -15.44 3.21 -1.14
N LYS A 217 -15.13 1.99 -0.72
CA LYS A 217 -16.11 0.93 -0.49
C LYS A 217 -16.42 0.87 1.00
N PRO A 218 -17.70 0.71 1.40
CA PRO A 218 -17.99 0.34 2.77
C PRO A 218 -17.26 -0.97 3.09
N PHE A 219 -16.66 -1.08 4.27
CA PHE A 219 -16.05 -2.32 4.69
C PHE A 219 -17.14 -3.28 5.15
N THR A 220 -17.46 -4.25 4.31
CA THR A 220 -18.15 -5.46 4.73
C THR A 220 -17.05 -6.51 4.87
N PRO A 221 -16.75 -7.03 6.08
CA PRO A 221 -15.84 -8.16 6.20
C PRO A 221 -16.33 -9.29 5.29
N ALA A 222 -15.41 -10.01 4.64
CA ALA A 222 -15.77 -11.28 4.01
C ALA A 222 -16.37 -12.18 5.11
N GLN A 223 -17.54 -12.77 4.84
CA GLN A 223 -18.17 -13.75 5.72
C GLN A 223 -17.39 -15.07 5.69
#